data_AF-A0A7S8I299-F1
#
_entry.id   AF-A0A7S8I299-F1
#
_cell.length_a   1.000
_cell.length_b   1.000
_cell.length_c   1.000
_cell.angle_alpha   90.00
_cell.angle_beta   90.00
_cell.angle_gamma   90.00
#
_symmetry.space_group_name_H-M   'P 1'
#
loop_
_entity.id
_entity.type
_entity.pdbx_description
1 polymer ?
#
loop_
_entity_poly.entity_id
_entity_poly.type
_entity_poly.pdbx_seq_one_letter_code
_entity_poly.pdbx_strand_id
1 'polypeptide(L)'
;MNDLDVEMSHQRTVEDLNLLPISTARSVGRPYIIAFFNWWRSDQLNANFYGAYFGALATAGGDHIMASDNGSDRYAQYIIYRKGKPFKLIFVNTDYYSGIGSRSTTSFTVTGLRNGAVKALRMTGPSSETIVPLTQTNPDLEPSIAGQYFSNQNCDLKGVQRFETFNVKKGKLVTDLKASEALIVYL
;
A
#
# COMPACT_ATOMS: atom_id res chain seq x y z
N MET A 1 34.78 -2.51 -10.58
CA MET A 1 34.21 -2.73 -11.93
C MET A 1 34.16 -4.23 -12.11
N ASN A 2 33.04 -4.96 -12.19
CA ASN A 2 31.61 -4.70 -12.11
C ASN A 2 31.01 -5.96 -11.46
N ASP A 3 30.39 -5.86 -10.31
CA ASP A 3 29.68 -7.00 -9.68
C ASP A 3 28.15 -6.91 -9.89
N LEU A 4 27.71 -5.84 -10.57
CA LEU A 4 26.31 -5.61 -10.95
C LEU A 4 25.88 -6.40 -12.19
N ASP A 5 26.82 -6.84 -13.02
CA ASP A 5 26.51 -7.60 -14.25
C ASP A 5 26.16 -9.07 -13.96
N VAL A 6 26.54 -9.60 -12.78
CA VAL A 6 26.26 -10.98 -12.38
C VAL A 6 24.84 -11.13 -11.80
N GLU A 7 24.38 -10.18 -10.99
CA GLU A 7 23.02 -10.20 -10.41
C GLU A 7 21.90 -9.96 -11.42
N MET A 8 22.19 -9.31 -12.57
CA MET A 8 21.18 -9.05 -13.61
C MET A 8 21.13 -10.10 -14.74
N SER A 9 21.84 -11.22 -14.60
CA SER A 9 21.86 -12.30 -15.60
C SER A 9 20.70 -13.32 -15.49
N HIS A 10 19.60 -12.98 -14.82
CA HIS A 10 18.42 -13.85 -14.77
C HIS A 10 17.60 -13.77 -16.07
N GLN A 11 18.02 -14.51 -17.10
CA GLN A 11 17.14 -14.87 -18.20
C GLN A 11 16.31 -16.10 -17.79
N ARG A 12 15.06 -15.88 -17.38
CA ARG A 12 14.10 -16.98 -17.25
C ARG A 12 13.67 -17.43 -18.64
N THR A 13 13.75 -18.73 -18.90
CA THR A 13 13.32 -19.35 -20.16
C THR A 13 11.87 -19.81 -20.06
N VAL A 14 11.26 -20.21 -21.19
CA VAL A 14 9.89 -20.74 -21.21
C VAL A 14 9.75 -22.02 -20.38
N GLU A 15 10.85 -22.76 -20.17
CA GLU A 15 10.87 -23.99 -19.36
C GLU A 15 10.72 -23.70 -17.86
N ASP A 16 11.17 -22.53 -17.38
CA ASP A 16 11.07 -22.12 -15.98
C ASP A 16 9.62 -21.81 -15.53
N LEU A 17 8.70 -21.59 -16.49
CA LEU A 17 7.26 -21.41 -16.20
C LEU A 17 6.62 -22.68 -15.65
N ASN A 18 7.13 -23.86 -16.02
CA ASN A 18 6.58 -25.14 -15.56
C ASN A 18 6.95 -25.46 -14.10
N LEU A 19 8.03 -24.85 -13.59
CA LEU A 19 8.50 -24.95 -12.21
C LEU A 19 7.79 -23.97 -11.27
N LEU A 20 7.07 -22.99 -11.80
CA LEU A 20 6.24 -22.12 -10.98
C LEU A 20 5.05 -22.93 -10.42
N PRO A 21 4.65 -22.72 -9.16
CA PRO A 21 3.47 -23.35 -8.55
C PRO A 21 2.14 -23.13 -9.31
N ILE A 22 2.16 -22.30 -10.36
CA ILE A 22 1.05 -22.04 -11.27
C ILE A 22 0.63 -23.31 -12.05
N SER A 23 1.55 -24.21 -12.39
CA SER A 23 1.23 -25.43 -13.15
C SER A 23 0.42 -26.44 -12.31
N THR A 24 0.71 -26.54 -11.01
CA THR A 24 -0.01 -27.38 -10.04
C THR A 24 -1.28 -26.74 -9.48
N ALA A 25 -1.44 -25.42 -9.58
CA ALA A 25 -2.62 -24.73 -9.05
C ALA A 25 -3.87 -24.88 -9.95
N ARG A 26 -3.71 -25.13 -11.25
CA ARG A 26 -4.84 -25.32 -12.18
C ARG A 26 -5.61 -26.63 -11.94
N SER A 27 -4.97 -27.64 -11.35
CA SER A 27 -5.58 -28.97 -11.12
C SER A 27 -6.44 -29.07 -9.85
N VAL A 28 -6.48 -28.03 -9.01
CA VAL A 28 -7.20 -28.05 -7.71
C VAL A 28 -8.43 -27.14 -7.64
N GLY A 29 -8.84 -26.53 -8.75
CA GLY A 29 -10.14 -25.83 -8.85
C GLY A 29 -10.34 -24.66 -7.88
N ARG A 30 -9.27 -24.10 -7.31
CA ARG A 30 -9.34 -22.93 -6.42
C ARG A 30 -9.41 -21.65 -7.25
N PRO A 31 -10.30 -20.70 -6.92
CA PRO A 31 -10.22 -19.36 -7.49
C PRO A 31 -8.89 -18.75 -7.05
N TYR A 32 -8.00 -18.54 -7.99
CA TYR A 32 -6.76 -17.82 -7.76
C TYR A 32 -7.04 -16.32 -7.99
N ILE A 33 -6.55 -15.47 -7.08
CA ILE A 33 -6.38 -14.04 -7.38
C ILE A 33 -5.05 -13.96 -8.12
N ILE A 34 -5.08 -13.96 -9.46
CA ILE A 34 -3.91 -13.51 -10.20
C ILE A 34 -3.83 -12.01 -9.94
N ALA A 35 -2.92 -11.61 -9.05
CA ALA A 35 -2.46 -10.24 -9.03
C ALA A 35 -1.74 -10.01 -10.37
N PHE A 36 -2.45 -9.53 -11.39
CA PHE A 36 -1.87 -9.10 -12.66
C PHE A 36 -1.02 -7.85 -12.39
N PHE A 37 0.15 -8.01 -11.77
CA PHE A 37 1.17 -6.97 -11.82
C PHE A 37 1.63 -6.89 -13.27
N ASN A 38 0.99 -6.03 -14.06
CA ASN A 38 1.40 -5.77 -15.42
C ASN A 38 1.80 -4.31 -15.51
N TRP A 39 3.12 -4.07 -15.53
CA TRP A 39 3.71 -2.76 -15.82
C TRP A 39 3.41 -2.29 -17.26
N TRP A 40 2.98 -3.22 -18.13
CA TRP A 40 2.91 -3.05 -19.59
C TRP A 40 1.52 -3.23 -20.20
N ARG A 41 0.46 -3.50 -19.42
CA ARG A 41 -0.90 -3.50 -19.99
C ARG A 41 -1.30 -2.03 -20.14
N SER A 42 -1.31 -1.55 -21.38
CA SER A 42 -1.43 -0.12 -21.71
C SER A 42 -2.77 0.51 -21.33
N ASP A 43 -3.78 -0.29 -20.98
CA ASP A 43 -5.14 0.18 -20.75
C ASP A 43 -5.63 0.04 -19.31
N GLN A 44 -5.04 -0.83 -18.47
CA GLN A 44 -5.63 -1.18 -17.18
C GLN A 44 -4.76 -0.84 -15.96
N LEU A 45 -5.31 -0.02 -15.07
CA LEU A 45 -4.77 0.18 -13.73
C LEU A 45 -5.18 -0.98 -12.82
N ASN A 46 -4.20 -1.65 -12.22
CA ASN A 46 -4.46 -2.69 -11.21
C ASN A 46 -4.48 -2.05 -9.82
N ALA A 47 -5.28 -2.60 -8.88
CA ALA A 47 -5.24 -2.26 -7.46
C ALA A 47 -3.81 -2.19 -6.88
N ASN A 48 -2.90 -3.03 -7.37
CA ASN A 48 -1.48 -3.01 -6.98
C ASN A 48 -0.77 -1.67 -7.27
N PHE A 49 -1.21 -0.93 -8.30
CA PHE A 49 -0.69 0.40 -8.62
C PHE A 49 -0.88 1.39 -7.47
N TYR A 50 -2.00 1.29 -6.75
CA TYR A 50 -2.26 2.14 -5.58
C TYR A 50 -1.25 1.87 -4.47
N GLY A 51 -0.91 0.60 -4.22
CA GLY A 51 0.14 0.24 -3.26
C GLY A 51 1.51 0.82 -3.63
N ALA A 52 1.89 0.74 -4.91
CA ALA A 52 3.14 1.32 -5.40
C ALA A 52 3.15 2.85 -5.30
N TYR A 53 2.06 3.51 -5.72
CA TYR A 53 1.91 4.96 -5.64
C TYR A 53 1.92 5.45 -4.17
N PHE A 54 1.24 4.74 -3.27
CA PHE A 54 1.29 5.01 -1.84
C PHE A 54 2.71 4.87 -1.27
N GLY A 55 3.44 3.81 -1.64
CA GLY A 55 4.84 3.63 -1.25
C GLY A 55 5.75 4.75 -1.75
N ALA A 56 5.52 5.23 -2.98
CA ALA A 56 6.22 6.38 -3.53
C ALA A 56 5.89 7.66 -2.72
N LEU A 57 4.62 7.91 -2.42
CA LEU A 57 4.20 9.05 -1.58
C LEU A 57 4.78 8.97 -0.17
N ALA A 58 4.83 7.78 0.42
CA ALA A 58 5.38 7.53 1.75
C ALA A 58 6.85 7.95 1.80
N THR A 59 7.65 7.45 0.87
CA THR A 59 9.10 7.74 0.81
C THR A 59 9.45 9.09 0.21
N ALA A 60 8.52 9.74 -0.53
CA ALA A 60 8.78 10.96 -1.28
C ALA A 60 9.48 12.05 -0.46
N GLY A 61 10.70 12.36 -0.89
CA GLY A 61 11.60 13.35 -0.33
C GLY A 61 12.16 13.03 1.06
N GLY A 62 11.99 11.81 1.57
CA GLY A 62 12.83 11.31 2.66
C GLY A 62 14.23 10.95 2.15
N ASP A 63 15.19 10.84 3.06
CA ASP A 63 16.56 10.38 2.78
C ASP A 63 16.89 9.05 3.46
N HIS A 64 16.12 8.64 4.46
CA HIS A 64 16.29 7.37 5.16
C HIS A 64 14.95 6.81 5.63
N ILE A 65 14.84 5.49 5.68
CA ILE A 65 13.69 4.73 6.19
C ILE A 65 14.17 3.79 7.29
N MET A 66 13.39 3.69 8.36
CA MET A 66 13.64 2.79 9.48
C MET A 66 12.33 2.07 9.85
N ALA A 67 12.38 0.75 10.01
CA ALA A 67 11.29 0.01 10.64
C ALA A 67 11.25 0.36 12.14
N SER A 68 10.08 0.69 12.66
CA SER A 68 9.86 1.02 14.07
C SER A 68 9.20 -0.13 14.86
N ASP A 69 8.97 -1.26 14.20
CA ASP A 69 8.48 -2.50 14.80
C ASP A 69 9.46 -3.65 14.55
N ASN A 70 9.07 -4.85 14.99
CA ASN A 70 9.85 -6.07 14.85
C ASN A 70 9.46 -6.91 13.61
N GLY A 71 8.49 -6.45 12.81
CA GLY A 71 8.00 -7.14 11.61
C GLY A 71 7.47 -8.56 11.81
N SER A 72 7.00 -8.91 13.02
CA SER A 72 6.61 -10.29 13.35
C SER A 72 5.13 -10.64 13.10
N ASP A 73 4.31 -9.66 12.72
CA ASP A 73 2.87 -9.81 12.56
C ASP A 73 2.35 -9.21 11.24
N ARG A 74 1.04 -9.03 11.13
CA ARG A 74 0.35 -8.51 9.95
C ARG A 74 0.30 -6.98 9.90
N TYR A 75 1.10 -6.31 10.71
CA TYR A 75 1.18 -4.87 10.80
C TYR A 75 2.60 -4.43 10.47
N ALA A 76 2.72 -3.22 9.92
CA ALA A 76 4.02 -2.61 9.67
C ALA A 76 4.03 -1.15 10.11
N GLN A 77 5.13 -0.72 10.72
CA GLN A 77 5.39 0.64 11.14
C GLN A 77 6.75 1.11 10.64
N TYR A 78 6.78 2.19 9.87
CA TYR A 78 8.01 2.79 9.39
C TYR A 78 8.11 4.27 9.74
N ILE A 79 9.34 4.75 9.89
CA ILE A 79 9.66 6.16 10.03
C ILE A 79 10.50 6.57 8.83
N ILE A 80 10.03 7.60 8.13
CA ILE A 80 10.79 8.25 7.07
C ILE A 80 11.46 9.46 7.66
N TYR A 81 12.77 9.57 7.47
CA TYR A 81 13.58 10.68 7.92
C TYR A 81 13.88 11.64 6.77
N ARG A 82 14.12 12.90 7.14
CA ARG A 82 14.66 13.94 6.26
C ARG A 82 15.62 14.79 7.09
N LYS A 83 16.85 14.95 6.63
CA LYS A 83 17.91 15.74 7.29
C LYS A 83 18.10 15.32 8.75
N GLY A 84 18.10 14.00 8.99
CA GLY A 84 18.30 13.42 10.33
C GLY A 84 17.12 13.58 11.30
N LYS A 85 15.95 14.05 10.84
CA LYS A 85 14.75 14.20 11.68
C LYS A 85 13.60 13.34 11.15
N PRO A 86 12.74 12.77 12.04
CA PRO A 86 11.51 12.13 11.62
C PRO A 86 10.66 13.11 10.80
N PHE A 87 10.23 12.66 9.62
CA PHE A 87 9.52 13.48 8.64
C PHE A 87 8.13 12.90 8.34
N LYS A 88 8.00 11.57 8.27
CA LYS A 88 6.70 10.88 8.17
C LYS A 88 6.69 9.60 9.00
N LEU A 89 5.51 9.20 9.45
CA LEU A 89 5.22 7.87 9.99
C LEU A 89 4.34 7.12 9.00
N ILE A 90 4.63 5.84 8.79
CA ILE A 90 3.84 4.98 7.89
C ILE A 90 3.30 3.83 8.71
N PHE A 91 1.99 3.61 8.64
CA PHE A 91 1.32 2.47 9.27
C PHE A 91 0.64 1.64 8.20
N VAL A 92 0.73 0.31 8.30
CA VAL A 92 0.10 -0.62 7.37
C VAL A 92 -0.61 -1.70 8.17
N ASN A 93 -1.88 -1.92 7.87
CA ASN A 93 -2.67 -3.04 8.39
C ASN A 93 -2.98 -4.01 7.24
N THR A 94 -2.28 -5.15 7.21
CA THR A 94 -2.47 -6.19 6.20
C THR A 94 -3.43 -7.29 6.65
N ASP A 95 -4.24 -7.07 7.69
CA ASP A 95 -5.36 -7.97 7.96
C ASP A 95 -6.24 -8.11 6.71
N TYR A 96 -6.72 -9.33 6.51
CA TYR A 96 -7.57 -9.68 5.39
C TYR A 96 -9.02 -9.31 5.66
N TYR A 97 -9.66 -8.67 4.69
CA TYR A 97 -11.09 -8.41 4.67
C TYR A 97 -11.63 -8.70 3.28
N SER A 98 -12.48 -9.71 3.13
CA SER A 98 -13.04 -10.13 1.83
C SER A 98 -14.04 -9.14 1.23
N GLY A 99 -14.54 -8.18 2.02
CA GLY A 99 -15.64 -7.28 1.62
C GLY A 99 -16.99 -7.69 2.20
N ILE A 100 -17.05 -8.81 2.93
CA ILE A 100 -18.27 -9.32 3.57
C ILE A 100 -18.02 -9.47 5.08
N GLY A 101 -19.04 -9.15 5.87
CA GLY A 101 -18.97 -9.21 7.33
C GLY A 101 -18.22 -8.05 7.96
N SER A 102 -17.73 -8.26 9.18
CA SER A 102 -17.07 -7.22 9.99
C SER A 102 -15.63 -7.00 9.55
N ARG A 103 -15.26 -5.74 9.31
CA ARG A 103 -13.87 -5.33 9.02
C ARG A 103 -13.13 -5.03 10.34
N SER A 104 -12.07 -5.78 10.65
CA SER A 104 -11.30 -5.58 11.88
C SER A 104 -10.63 -4.20 11.90
N THR A 105 -10.32 -3.72 13.10
CA THR A 105 -9.64 -2.44 13.34
C THR A 105 -8.52 -2.65 14.34
N THR A 106 -7.35 -2.07 14.05
CA THR A 106 -6.15 -2.15 14.89
C THR A 106 -5.64 -0.75 15.21
N SER A 107 -5.31 -0.51 16.47
CA SER A 107 -4.74 0.76 16.94
C SER A 107 -3.22 0.75 16.85
N PHE A 108 -2.67 1.76 16.19
CA PHE A 108 -1.24 2.04 16.11
C PHE A 108 -0.89 3.15 17.11
N THR A 109 0.16 2.97 17.89
CA THR A 109 0.61 3.92 18.91
C THR A 109 2.07 4.29 18.71
N VAL A 110 2.35 5.58 18.59
CA VAL A 110 3.72 6.11 18.52
C VAL A 110 3.91 7.15 19.62
N THR A 111 5.06 7.10 20.29
CA THR A 111 5.44 8.01 21.37
C THR A 111 6.70 8.79 21.00
N GLY A 112 7.08 9.78 21.82
CA GLY A 112 8.25 10.63 21.58
C GLY A 112 8.04 11.72 20.53
N LEU A 113 6.78 11.99 20.15
CA LEU A 113 6.44 13.00 19.14
C LEU A 113 6.28 14.39 19.75
N ARG A 114 6.38 15.43 18.92
CA ARG A 114 6.05 16.80 19.33
C ARG A 114 4.52 16.96 19.40
N ASN A 115 4.02 17.56 20.48
CA ASN A 115 2.58 17.87 20.60
C ASN A 115 2.11 18.82 19.48
N GLY A 116 0.89 18.61 19.00
CA GLY A 116 0.29 19.44 17.96
C GLY A 116 -0.64 18.65 17.03
N ALA A 117 -1.22 19.35 16.06
CA ALA A 117 -1.99 18.73 15.00
C ALA A 117 -1.06 18.23 13.90
N VAL A 118 -1.28 17.01 13.44
CA VAL A 118 -0.58 16.39 12.30
C VAL A 118 -1.60 16.02 11.23
N LYS A 119 -1.17 16.08 9.97
CA LYS A 119 -1.99 15.68 8.81
C LYS A 119 -1.64 14.26 8.40
N ALA A 120 -2.60 13.55 7.84
CA ALA A 120 -2.38 12.21 7.32
C ALA A 120 -3.12 11.92 6.01
N LEU A 121 -2.53 11.05 5.19
CA LEU A 121 -3.13 10.48 3.97
C LEU A 121 -3.40 9.00 4.19
N ARG A 122 -4.65 8.57 4.00
CA ARG A 122 -5.05 7.16 4.11
C ARG A 122 -5.18 6.53 2.73
N MET A 123 -4.59 5.35 2.56
CA MET A 123 -4.97 4.42 1.51
C MET A 123 -5.99 3.43 2.06
N THR A 124 -7.09 3.26 1.33
CA THR A 124 -8.14 2.28 1.66
C THR A 124 -8.80 1.79 0.39
N GLY A 125 -9.64 0.77 0.51
CA GLY A 125 -10.47 0.24 -0.57
C GLY A 125 -11.65 -0.56 0.00
N PRO A 126 -12.55 -1.03 -0.86
CA PRO A 126 -13.71 -1.83 -0.46
C PRO A 126 -13.31 -3.11 0.29
N SER A 127 -12.31 -3.83 -0.21
CA SER A 127 -11.82 -5.10 0.36
C SER A 127 -10.38 -5.43 -0.07
N SER A 128 -9.79 -6.46 0.54
CA SER A 128 -8.52 -7.05 0.10
C SER A 128 -8.62 -7.70 -1.29
N GLU A 129 -9.84 -8.04 -1.73
CA GLU A 129 -10.12 -8.70 -3.00
C GLU A 129 -10.50 -7.71 -4.11
N THR A 130 -10.31 -6.41 -3.88
CA THR A 130 -10.69 -5.36 -4.83
C THR A 130 -9.97 -5.53 -6.17
N ILE A 131 -10.76 -5.56 -7.25
CA ILE A 131 -10.28 -5.57 -8.63
C ILE A 131 -10.78 -4.29 -9.30
N VAL A 132 -9.92 -3.67 -10.10
CA VAL A 132 -10.24 -2.49 -10.90
C VAL A 132 -10.34 -2.90 -12.38
N PRO A 133 -11.52 -3.31 -12.88
CA PRO A 133 -11.71 -3.59 -14.30
C PRO A 133 -11.75 -2.29 -15.10
N LEU A 134 -11.37 -2.35 -16.39
CA LEU A 134 -11.44 -1.20 -17.32
C LEU A 134 -12.82 -0.53 -17.38
N THR A 135 -13.86 -1.33 -17.23
CA THR A 135 -15.25 -0.89 -17.28
C THR A 135 -15.76 -0.35 -15.95
N GLN A 136 -14.91 -0.29 -14.91
CA GLN A 136 -15.30 0.30 -13.63
C GLN A 136 -15.52 1.80 -13.80
N THR A 137 -16.72 2.25 -13.45
CA THR A 137 -17.13 3.65 -13.47
C THR A 137 -17.63 4.13 -12.11
N ASN A 138 -17.80 3.23 -11.13
CA ASN A 138 -18.21 3.58 -9.78
C ASN A 138 -16.98 3.84 -8.90
N PRO A 139 -16.74 5.10 -8.48
CA PRO A 139 -15.59 5.45 -7.65
C PRO A 139 -15.61 4.80 -6.26
N ASP A 140 -16.78 4.42 -5.74
CA ASP A 140 -16.89 3.79 -4.42
C ASP A 140 -16.36 2.36 -4.40
N LEU A 141 -16.14 1.77 -5.58
CA LEU A 141 -15.57 0.43 -5.75
C LEU A 141 -14.07 0.46 -6.06
N GLU A 142 -13.49 1.65 -6.18
CA GLU A 142 -12.07 1.85 -6.43
C GLU A 142 -11.29 1.89 -5.10
N PRO A 143 -10.03 1.40 -5.06
CA PRO A 143 -9.10 1.84 -4.04
C PRO A 143 -8.94 3.36 -4.09
N SER A 144 -8.65 3.98 -2.95
CA SER A 144 -8.41 5.41 -2.89
C SER A 144 -7.26 5.75 -1.97
N ILE A 145 -6.58 6.85 -2.29
CA ILE A 145 -5.56 7.47 -1.45
C ILE A 145 -6.04 8.88 -1.15
N ALA A 146 -6.40 9.11 0.11
CA ALA A 146 -7.00 10.35 0.61
C ALA A 146 -8.23 10.80 -0.19
N GLY A 147 -9.08 9.85 -0.58
CA GLY A 147 -10.28 10.11 -1.37
C GLY A 147 -10.04 10.37 -2.85
N GLN A 148 -8.80 10.22 -3.33
CA GLN A 148 -8.48 10.27 -4.75
C GLN A 148 -8.26 8.87 -5.32
N TYR A 149 -8.63 8.70 -6.58
CA TYR A 149 -8.46 7.47 -7.34
C TYR A 149 -8.02 7.82 -8.77
N PHE A 150 -7.66 6.82 -9.55
CA PHE A 150 -7.16 7.02 -10.91
C PHE A 150 -8.21 6.63 -11.95
N SER A 151 -8.34 7.45 -12.99
CA SER A 151 -9.23 7.19 -14.12
C SER A 151 -8.74 6.00 -14.95
N ASN A 152 -9.61 5.01 -15.19
CA ASN A 152 -9.31 3.87 -16.07
C ASN A 152 -9.14 4.25 -17.56
N GLN A 153 -9.48 5.48 -17.95
CA GLN A 153 -9.37 5.92 -19.34
C GLN A 153 -7.99 6.47 -19.69
N ASN A 154 -7.37 7.19 -18.74
CA ASN A 154 -6.18 7.99 -19.01
C ASN A 154 -5.25 8.15 -17.80
N CYS A 155 -5.51 7.42 -16.71
CA CYS A 155 -4.74 7.47 -15.46
C CYS A 155 -4.74 8.84 -14.75
N ASP A 156 -5.63 9.76 -15.12
CA ASP A 156 -5.78 11.02 -14.38
C ASP A 156 -6.23 10.77 -12.94
N LEU A 157 -5.70 11.55 -12.00
CA LEU A 157 -6.24 11.63 -10.65
C LEU A 157 -7.64 12.25 -10.67
N LYS A 158 -8.60 11.56 -10.06
CA LYS A 158 -9.98 11.99 -9.84
C LYS A 158 -10.28 12.01 -8.34
N GLY A 159 -11.41 12.63 -7.98
CA GLY A 159 -11.80 12.82 -6.58
C GLY A 159 -11.11 14.01 -5.91
N VAL A 160 -11.53 14.31 -4.68
CA VAL A 160 -11.02 15.42 -3.87
C VAL A 160 -10.08 14.88 -2.82
N GLN A 161 -8.86 15.42 -2.77
CA GLN A 161 -7.89 15.04 -1.74
C GLN A 161 -8.37 15.51 -0.36
N ARG A 162 -8.42 14.58 0.60
CA ARG A 162 -8.81 14.84 1.99
C ARG A 162 -7.76 14.32 2.93
N PHE A 163 -7.11 15.23 3.65
CA PHE A 163 -6.24 14.87 4.75
C PHE A 163 -7.06 14.61 6.01
N GLU A 164 -6.71 13.55 6.71
CA GLU A 164 -7.12 13.36 8.10
C GLU A 164 -6.28 14.26 9.00
N THR A 165 -6.85 14.72 10.10
CA THR A 165 -6.13 15.49 11.12
C THR A 165 -6.15 14.72 12.44
N PHE A 166 -4.96 14.44 12.96
CA PHE A 166 -4.78 13.82 14.26
C PHE A 166 -4.10 14.79 15.22
N ASN A 167 -4.28 14.56 16.52
CA ASN A 167 -3.64 15.37 17.55
C ASN A 167 -2.65 14.52 18.33
N VAL A 168 -1.38 14.92 18.31
CA VAL A 168 -0.36 14.40 19.21
C VAL A 168 -0.57 15.04 20.57
N LYS A 169 -0.85 14.21 21.59
CA LYS A 169 -1.10 14.65 22.96
C LYS A 169 -0.14 13.94 23.91
N LYS A 170 0.52 14.70 24.79
CA LYS A 170 1.54 14.18 25.72
C LYS A 170 2.64 13.37 25.00
N GLY A 171 3.03 13.85 23.81
CA GLY A 171 4.02 13.22 22.93
C GLY A 171 3.60 11.88 22.34
N LYS A 172 2.29 11.57 22.37
CA LYS A 172 1.73 10.32 21.88
C LYS A 172 0.71 10.58 20.77
N LEU A 173 0.83 9.82 19.69
CA LEU A 173 -0.16 9.69 18.64
C LEU A 173 -0.77 8.29 18.72
N VAL A 174 -2.10 8.20 18.60
CA VAL A 174 -2.83 6.95 18.46
C VAL A 174 -3.72 7.08 17.24
N THR A 175 -3.66 6.11 16.32
CA THR A 175 -4.47 6.08 15.10
C THR A 175 -5.02 4.69 14.85
N ASP A 176 -6.27 4.61 14.41
CA ASP A 176 -6.91 3.35 14.08
C ASP A 176 -6.89 3.12 12.56
N LEU A 177 -6.49 1.91 12.17
CA LEU A 177 -6.52 1.43 10.79
C LEU A 177 -7.40 0.19 10.72
N LYS A 178 -8.32 0.17 9.77
CA LYS A 178 -9.09 -1.04 9.45
C LYS A 178 -8.22 -2.02 8.68
N ALA A 179 -8.64 -3.29 8.63
CA ALA A 179 -8.03 -4.29 7.75
C ALA A 179 -7.87 -3.77 6.32
N SER A 180 -6.73 -4.02 5.67
CA SER A 180 -6.43 -3.54 4.31
C SER A 180 -6.43 -2.01 4.18
N GLU A 181 -5.86 -1.31 5.16
CA GLU A 181 -5.60 0.13 5.11
C GLU A 181 -4.14 0.43 5.38
N ALA A 182 -3.70 1.59 4.89
CA ALA A 182 -2.40 2.17 5.24
C ALA A 182 -2.52 3.67 5.44
N LEU A 183 -1.64 4.25 6.24
CA LEU A 183 -1.67 5.66 6.62
C LEU A 183 -0.27 6.28 6.56
N ILE A 184 -0.14 7.43 5.91
CA ILE A 184 1.04 8.31 5.99
C ILE A 184 0.69 9.45 6.92
N VAL A 185 1.41 9.62 8.02
CA VAL A 185 1.31 10.77 8.92
C VAL A 185 2.49 11.70 8.68
N TYR A 186 2.23 12.99 8.47
CA TYR A 186 3.23 14.02 8.26
C TYR A 186 3.60 14.69 9.60
N LEU A 187 4.88 14.71 9.94
CA LEU A 187 5.43 15.25 11.19
C LEU A 187 6.01 16.66 11.04
#